data_AF-A0A5E4WPG3-F1
#
_entry.id   AF-A0A5E4WPG3-F1
#
_cell.length_a   1.000
_cell.length_b   1.000
_cell.length_c   1.000
_cell.angle_alpha   90.00
_cell.angle_beta   90.00
_cell.angle_gamma   90.00
#
_symmetry.space_group_name_H-M   'P 1'
#
loop_
_entity.id
_entity.type
_entity.pdbx_description
1 polymer ?
#
loop_
_entity_poly.entity_id
_entity_poly.type
_entity_poly.pdbx_seq_one_letter_code
_entity_poly.pdbx_strand_id
1 'polypeptide(L)'
;MKPIWIVDDDQSIRWVLEKALTRANLPVRSFTGPREASAALEHDSPQVLVSDIRMAGGSGLELLQTVKQRFPGLPVIIMTAFSDLDSAVAAFQGGAFEYLAKPFDVDRAVELILRAVEESLREATDDERITEEPEILGQASAMQDVFRAIGRLSHSSATVLITGESGSGKELVARALHRHSPRASGPFIALNTAAIPKDLLESELFGHERGAFTGAQATRRGRFEQAESGTLFLDEIGDMPLDLQTRLLRVLSDGNYYRVGGHSPIKANVRVIAATHQNLEDRVRQGLFREDLYHRLNVIRLRLPSLRERSEDIPLLVRHFLQKSARELGVETKRISEAALAHLTRFPFPGNVRQLENLSNWLTVMAPAQTVEIKDLPPEFQTLAPASISAGASVPAYAGAPAPAGAAPVGAGAPGYGVGGGASVSGAAGMANGMPMASGASAPAGVGATPGDMAGAESWEPILRREVARLLRSASPDVMDQLTRRFETALINEALDFTRGRKVEAASRLGIGRNTITRKIQELGLET
;
A
#
# COMPACT_ATOMS: atom_id res chain seq x y z
N MET A 1 32.62 -31.30 -5.82
CA MET A 1 32.10 -29.93 -5.65
C MET A 1 32.99 -29.20 -4.66
N LYS A 2 33.10 -27.87 -4.76
CA LYS A 2 33.75 -27.07 -3.71
C LYS A 2 32.83 -27.01 -2.49
N PRO A 3 33.35 -26.85 -1.27
CA PRO A 3 32.52 -26.66 -0.08
C PRO A 3 31.66 -25.39 -0.14
N ILE A 4 30.51 -25.42 0.50
CA ILE A 4 29.75 -24.21 0.86
C ILE A 4 30.30 -23.71 2.19
N TRP A 5 30.55 -22.41 2.31
CA TRP A 5 31.09 -21.81 3.53
C TRP A 5 29.99 -21.07 4.28
N ILE A 6 29.86 -21.31 5.59
CA ILE A 6 28.92 -20.61 6.48
C ILE A 6 29.71 -19.73 7.45
N VAL A 7 29.36 -18.45 7.57
CA VAL A 7 29.99 -17.49 8.48
C VAL A 7 28.90 -16.84 9.32
N ASP A 8 28.86 -17.16 10.60
CA ASP A 8 27.80 -16.74 11.53
C ASP A 8 28.34 -16.94 12.96
N ASP A 9 28.15 -16.00 13.89
CA ASP A 9 28.59 -16.23 15.26
C ASP A 9 27.63 -17.17 16.03
N ASP A 10 26.35 -17.23 15.66
CA ASP A 10 25.38 -18.15 16.26
C ASP A 10 25.67 -19.62 15.89
N GLN A 11 26.14 -20.37 16.89
CA GLN A 11 26.40 -21.81 16.79
C GLN A 11 25.14 -22.61 16.40
N SER A 12 23.96 -22.18 16.84
CA SER A 12 22.67 -22.84 16.56
C SER A 12 22.38 -22.81 15.06
N ILE A 13 22.56 -21.64 14.44
CA ILE A 13 22.27 -21.41 13.03
C ILE A 13 23.28 -22.14 12.15
N ARG A 14 24.58 -22.10 12.50
CA ARG A 14 25.61 -22.94 11.85
C ARG A 14 25.26 -24.42 11.92
N TRP A 15 24.94 -24.94 13.09
CA TRP A 15 24.63 -26.36 13.28
C TRP A 15 23.41 -26.81 12.47
N VAL A 16 22.34 -26.01 12.43
CA VAL A 16 21.14 -26.30 11.62
C VAL A 16 21.48 -26.34 10.12
N LEU A 17 22.20 -25.33 9.61
CA LEU A 17 22.58 -25.27 8.20
C LEU A 17 23.59 -26.37 7.82
N GLU A 18 24.58 -26.67 8.67
CA GLU A 18 25.51 -27.78 8.47
C GLU A 18 24.78 -29.12 8.35
N LYS A 19 23.81 -29.40 9.24
CA LYS A 19 22.99 -30.61 9.18
C LYS A 19 22.13 -30.68 7.93
N ALA A 20 21.54 -29.56 7.51
CA ALA A 20 20.70 -29.49 6.32
C ALA A 20 21.52 -29.73 5.02
N LEU A 21 22.64 -29.03 4.86
CA LEU A 21 23.52 -29.16 3.69
C LEU A 21 24.17 -30.55 3.63
N THR A 22 24.60 -31.10 4.78
CA THR A 22 25.12 -32.48 4.84
C THR A 22 24.06 -33.50 4.42
N ARG A 23 22.80 -33.31 4.82
CA ARG A 23 21.66 -34.16 4.39
C ARG A 23 21.36 -34.05 2.90
N ALA A 24 21.67 -32.90 2.28
CA ALA A 24 21.61 -32.69 0.83
C ALA A 24 22.86 -33.19 0.07
N ASN A 25 23.77 -33.92 0.74
CA ASN A 25 25.08 -34.36 0.22
C ASN A 25 25.99 -33.21 -0.25
N LEU A 26 25.79 -31.99 0.23
CA LEU A 26 26.60 -30.84 -0.10
C LEU A 26 27.75 -30.69 0.93
N PRO A 27 29.02 -30.63 0.50
CA PRO A 27 30.14 -30.42 1.42
C PRO A 27 30.06 -29.02 2.04
N VAL A 28 30.28 -28.92 3.35
CA VAL A 28 30.11 -27.69 4.14
C VAL A 28 31.31 -27.44 5.06
N ARG A 29 31.62 -26.16 5.30
CA ARG A 29 32.62 -25.70 6.28
C ARG A 29 32.09 -24.44 6.96
N SER A 30 32.06 -24.39 8.29
CA SER A 30 31.64 -23.18 9.01
C SER A 30 32.80 -22.44 9.68
N PHE A 31 32.55 -21.15 9.96
CA PHE A 31 33.46 -20.19 10.57
C PHE A 31 32.68 -19.35 11.60
N THR A 32 33.35 -18.93 12.67
CA THR A 32 32.71 -18.17 13.76
C THR A 32 32.62 -16.66 13.50
N GLY A 33 33.34 -16.16 12.50
CA GLY A 33 33.33 -14.75 12.13
C GLY A 33 34.13 -14.45 10.86
N PRO A 34 34.04 -13.21 10.34
CA PRO A 34 34.49 -12.86 9.00
C PRO A 34 36.01 -12.94 8.83
N ARG A 35 36.78 -12.76 9.90
CA ARG A 35 38.26 -12.83 9.86
C ARG A 35 38.76 -14.25 9.57
N GLU A 36 38.12 -15.27 10.14
CA GLU A 36 38.49 -16.67 9.90
C GLU A 36 38.15 -17.09 8.47
N ALA A 37 37.00 -16.63 7.95
CA ALA A 37 36.59 -16.83 6.57
C ALA A 37 37.56 -16.13 5.59
N SER A 38 37.90 -14.86 5.82
CA SER A 38 38.87 -14.13 4.99
C SER A 38 40.25 -14.78 4.96
N ALA A 39 40.76 -15.27 6.10
CA ALA A 39 42.02 -16.01 6.14
C ALA A 39 41.94 -17.34 5.37
N ALA A 40 40.80 -18.03 5.41
CA ALA A 40 40.61 -19.24 4.60
C ALA A 40 40.52 -18.94 3.09
N LEU A 41 39.97 -17.79 2.68
CA LEU A 41 39.91 -17.31 1.29
C LEU A 41 41.31 -17.02 0.68
N GLU A 42 42.38 -17.06 1.47
CA GLU A 42 43.76 -16.97 0.98
C GLU A 42 44.34 -18.31 0.50
N HIS A 43 43.68 -19.43 0.82
CA HIS A 43 44.20 -20.77 0.55
C HIS A 43 43.20 -21.69 -0.16
N ASP A 44 41.89 -21.44 -0.02
CA ASP A 44 40.82 -22.22 -0.63
C ASP A 44 39.66 -21.28 -1.03
N SER A 45 38.68 -21.77 -1.79
CA SER A 45 37.52 -20.98 -2.21
C SER A 45 36.23 -21.82 -2.20
N PRO A 46 35.12 -21.32 -1.64
CA PRO A 46 33.85 -22.03 -1.65
C PRO A 46 33.21 -22.09 -3.04
N GLN A 47 32.13 -22.87 -3.17
CA GLN A 47 31.19 -22.76 -4.29
C GLN A 47 30.11 -21.68 -4.04
N VAL A 48 29.71 -21.52 -2.78
CA VAL A 48 28.79 -20.47 -2.31
C VAL A 48 29.26 -20.03 -0.92
N LEU A 49 29.31 -18.73 -0.67
CA LEU A 49 29.53 -18.17 0.66
C LEU A 49 28.18 -17.77 1.27
N VAL A 50 27.91 -18.15 2.51
CA VAL A 50 26.71 -17.80 3.27
C VAL A 50 27.16 -17.08 4.54
N SER A 51 26.88 -15.78 4.68
CA SER A 51 27.40 -14.95 5.79
C SER A 51 26.31 -14.13 6.46
N ASP A 52 26.24 -14.08 7.80
CA ASP A 52 25.51 -13.00 8.48
C ASP A 52 26.14 -11.63 8.14
N ILE A 53 25.37 -10.55 8.24
CA ILE A 53 25.79 -9.16 8.22
C ILE A 53 26.42 -8.74 9.55
N ARG A 54 25.84 -9.13 10.68
CA ARG A 54 26.20 -8.61 12.01
C ARG A 54 26.85 -9.71 12.83
N MET A 55 28.17 -9.66 12.96
CA MET A 55 28.97 -10.64 13.72
C MET A 55 29.98 -9.96 14.64
N ALA A 56 30.40 -10.65 15.69
CA ALA A 56 31.51 -10.21 16.52
C ALA A 56 32.82 -10.10 15.71
N GLY A 57 33.38 -8.88 15.61
CA GLY A 57 34.73 -8.63 15.09
C GLY A 57 34.85 -8.17 13.63
N GLY A 58 33.74 -7.99 12.91
CA GLY A 58 33.67 -7.39 11.57
C GLY A 58 32.28 -7.51 10.93
N SER A 59 32.02 -6.77 9.86
CA SER A 59 30.74 -6.81 9.15
C SER A 59 30.74 -7.84 8.01
N GLY A 60 29.65 -8.56 7.84
CA GLY A 60 29.41 -9.40 6.67
C GLY A 60 29.33 -8.61 5.36
N LEU A 61 29.00 -7.31 5.42
CA LEU A 61 29.01 -6.42 4.25
C LEU A 61 30.43 -5.97 3.86
N GLU A 62 31.40 -6.01 4.78
CA GLU A 62 32.83 -5.81 4.50
C GLU A 62 33.42 -7.10 3.90
N LEU A 63 33.04 -8.26 4.44
CA LEU A 63 33.38 -9.57 3.88
C LEU A 63 32.83 -9.72 2.45
N LEU A 64 31.57 -9.33 2.22
CA LEU A 64 30.94 -9.33 0.90
C LEU A 64 31.74 -8.51 -0.14
N GLN A 65 32.09 -7.26 0.17
CA GLN A 65 32.90 -6.43 -0.72
C GLN A 65 34.29 -7.05 -0.97
N THR A 66 34.97 -7.48 0.10
CA THR A 66 36.29 -8.13 0.00
C THR A 66 36.23 -9.39 -0.88
N VAL A 67 35.15 -10.15 -0.78
CA VAL A 67 34.89 -11.33 -1.60
C VAL A 67 34.60 -10.94 -3.05
N LYS A 68 33.74 -9.96 -3.31
CA LYS A 68 33.37 -9.58 -4.68
C LYS A 68 34.50 -8.91 -5.45
N GLN A 69 35.29 -8.04 -4.82
CA GLN A 69 36.47 -7.43 -5.43
C GLN A 69 37.55 -8.47 -5.82
N ARG A 70 37.62 -9.59 -5.10
CA ARG A 70 38.64 -10.64 -5.27
C ARG A 70 38.17 -11.86 -6.06
N PHE A 71 36.86 -12.13 -6.04
CA PHE A 71 36.18 -13.26 -6.67
C PHE A 71 34.79 -12.84 -7.21
N PRO A 72 34.68 -12.03 -8.28
CA PRO A 72 33.40 -11.49 -8.73
C PRO A 72 32.32 -12.54 -9.02
N GLY A 73 32.72 -13.67 -9.63
CA GLY A 73 31.84 -14.81 -9.94
C GLY A 73 31.43 -15.69 -8.76
N LEU A 74 31.94 -15.49 -7.54
CA LEU A 74 31.53 -16.26 -6.37
C LEU A 74 30.17 -15.74 -5.86
N PRO A 75 29.07 -16.54 -5.88
CA PRO A 75 27.82 -16.13 -5.27
C PRO A 75 27.95 -16.05 -3.74
N VAL A 76 27.48 -14.94 -3.19
CA VAL A 76 27.40 -14.70 -1.74
C VAL A 76 25.94 -14.56 -1.36
N ILE A 77 25.46 -15.43 -0.48
CA ILE A 77 24.16 -15.32 0.18
C ILE A 77 24.37 -14.61 1.52
N ILE A 78 23.55 -13.60 1.79
CA ILE A 78 23.64 -12.85 3.04
C ILE A 78 22.53 -13.28 4.00
N MET A 79 22.89 -13.75 5.20
CA MET A 79 21.96 -13.99 6.30
C MET A 79 21.77 -12.70 7.10
N THR A 80 20.58 -12.48 7.64
CA THR A 80 20.23 -11.15 8.17
C THR A 80 18.95 -11.17 9.00
N ALA A 81 18.86 -10.34 10.04
CA ALA A 81 17.63 -10.09 10.81
C ALA A 81 17.02 -8.71 10.47
N PHE A 82 16.92 -8.35 9.18
CA PHE A 82 16.51 -7.01 8.74
C PHE A 82 15.19 -6.52 9.34
N SER A 83 15.17 -5.24 9.68
CA SER A 83 13.98 -4.48 10.10
C SER A 83 13.72 -3.25 9.20
N ASP A 84 14.58 -3.07 8.22
CA ASP A 84 14.92 -1.80 7.60
C ASP A 84 15.40 -2.03 6.16
N LEU A 85 15.03 -1.11 5.27
CA LEU A 85 15.28 -1.21 3.84
C LEU A 85 16.77 -1.11 3.48
N ASP A 86 17.46 -0.10 3.99
CA ASP A 86 18.73 0.37 3.42
C ASP A 86 19.85 -0.65 3.61
N SER A 87 19.84 -1.40 4.73
CA SER A 87 20.74 -2.55 4.93
C SER A 87 20.48 -3.69 3.93
N ALA A 88 19.23 -3.88 3.48
CA ALA A 88 18.87 -4.88 2.47
C ALA A 88 19.28 -4.45 1.06
N VAL A 89 19.22 -3.16 0.75
CA VAL A 89 19.67 -2.64 -0.55
C VAL A 89 21.20 -2.58 -0.62
N ALA A 90 21.89 -2.18 0.45
CA ALA A 90 23.34 -2.16 0.53
C ALA A 90 23.99 -3.56 0.37
N ALA A 91 23.25 -4.64 0.66
CA ALA A 91 23.65 -6.01 0.38
C ALA A 91 23.59 -6.34 -1.12
N PHE A 92 22.50 -5.99 -1.81
CA PHE A 92 22.38 -6.20 -3.26
C PHE A 92 23.32 -5.29 -4.06
N GLN A 93 23.47 -4.03 -3.64
CA GLN A 93 24.44 -3.11 -4.21
C GLN A 93 25.86 -3.69 -4.10
N GLY A 94 26.26 -4.19 -2.92
CA GLY A 94 27.52 -4.93 -2.74
C GLY A 94 27.64 -6.29 -3.46
N GLY A 95 26.76 -6.60 -4.42
CA GLY A 95 26.83 -7.80 -5.25
C GLY A 95 26.34 -9.10 -4.61
N ALA A 96 25.58 -9.07 -3.51
CA ALA A 96 24.98 -10.29 -2.95
C ALA A 96 24.04 -10.96 -3.97
N PHE A 97 24.14 -12.28 -4.11
CA PHE A 97 23.32 -13.07 -5.03
C PHE A 97 21.84 -13.08 -4.60
N GLU A 98 21.60 -13.36 -3.33
CA GLU A 98 20.29 -13.31 -2.67
C GLU A 98 20.53 -13.24 -1.15
N TYR A 99 19.46 -13.14 -0.34
CA TYR A 99 19.56 -13.14 1.11
C TYR A 99 18.56 -14.10 1.78
N LEU A 100 18.86 -14.42 3.04
CA LEU A 100 18.12 -15.34 3.89
C LEU A 100 17.78 -14.64 5.23
N ALA A 101 16.52 -14.21 5.37
CA ALA A 101 16.05 -13.52 6.56
C ALA A 101 15.89 -14.49 7.75
N LYS A 102 16.51 -14.17 8.90
CA LYS A 102 16.38 -14.86 10.19
C LYS A 102 15.08 -14.39 10.89
N PRO A 103 14.23 -15.29 11.41
CA PRO A 103 14.28 -16.75 11.29
C PRO A 103 13.85 -17.22 9.89
N PHE A 104 14.55 -18.22 9.35
CA PHE A 104 14.27 -18.82 8.05
C PHE A 104 13.79 -20.26 8.17
N ASP A 105 13.05 -20.70 7.15
CA ASP A 105 12.84 -22.13 6.88
C ASP A 105 14.12 -22.77 6.34
N VAL A 106 14.41 -24.00 6.80
CA VAL A 106 15.67 -24.70 6.53
C VAL A 106 15.70 -25.31 5.14
N ASP A 107 14.58 -25.84 4.64
CA ASP A 107 14.51 -26.42 3.30
C ASP A 107 14.58 -25.30 2.24
N ARG A 108 13.94 -24.15 2.50
CA ARG A 108 14.09 -22.91 1.69
C ARG A 108 15.53 -22.40 1.66
N ALA A 109 16.29 -22.53 2.75
CA ALA A 109 17.70 -22.17 2.79
C ALA A 109 18.55 -23.09 1.89
N VAL A 110 18.30 -24.40 1.92
CA VAL A 110 18.99 -25.37 1.06
C VAL A 110 18.64 -25.16 -0.42
N GLU A 111 17.37 -24.93 -0.76
CA GLU A 111 16.92 -24.60 -2.12
C GLU A 111 17.66 -23.35 -2.65
N LEU A 112 17.78 -22.31 -1.83
CA LEU A 112 18.46 -21.08 -2.20
C LEU A 112 19.96 -21.31 -2.47
N ILE A 113 20.62 -22.11 -1.63
CA ILE A 113 22.03 -22.46 -1.79
C ILE A 113 22.26 -23.34 -3.02
N LEU A 114 21.34 -24.25 -3.35
CA LEU A 114 21.38 -25.03 -4.60
C LEU A 114 21.25 -24.14 -5.84
N ARG A 115 20.34 -23.15 -5.83
CA ARG A 115 20.23 -22.16 -6.91
C ARG A 115 21.50 -21.30 -7.06
N ALA A 116 22.16 -20.96 -5.95
CA ALA A 116 23.46 -20.28 -5.99
C ALA A 116 24.59 -21.18 -6.55
N VAL A 117 24.61 -22.47 -6.20
CA VAL A 117 25.54 -23.47 -6.74
C VAL A 117 25.42 -23.59 -8.27
N GLU A 118 24.20 -23.46 -8.82
CA GLU A 118 23.93 -23.49 -10.25
C GLU A 118 24.34 -22.18 -10.95
N GLU A 119 23.97 -21.01 -10.41
CA GLU A 119 24.32 -19.72 -11.01
C GLU A 119 25.82 -19.39 -10.89
N SER A 120 26.56 -20.02 -9.96
CA SER A 120 28.04 -19.95 -9.88
C SER A 120 28.78 -20.34 -11.18
N LEU A 121 28.07 -20.87 -12.18
CA LEU A 121 28.58 -21.23 -13.50
C LEU A 121 28.37 -20.12 -14.56
N ARG A 122 27.83 -18.95 -14.18
CA ARG A 122 27.53 -17.80 -15.06
C ARG A 122 27.86 -16.48 -14.34
N GLU A 123 28.71 -15.64 -14.93
CA GLU A 123 29.31 -14.48 -14.25
C GLU A 123 28.44 -13.20 -14.29
N ALA A 124 28.79 -12.22 -13.44
CA ALA A 124 27.99 -11.04 -13.08
C ALA A 124 28.85 -9.75 -12.94
N THR A 125 28.21 -8.59 -12.69
CA THR A 125 28.89 -7.25 -12.59
C THR A 125 28.23 -6.27 -11.57
N ASP A 126 29.04 -5.78 -10.63
CA ASP A 126 29.18 -4.51 -9.87
C ASP A 126 27.94 -3.62 -9.46
N ASP A 127 27.72 -3.18 -8.19
CA ASP A 127 28.47 -2.29 -7.20
C ASP A 127 28.20 -0.76 -7.36
N GLU A 128 28.11 0.15 -6.36
CA GLU A 128 28.20 0.12 -4.87
C GLU A 128 27.08 1.00 -4.19
N ARG A 129 27.31 1.67 -3.03
CA ARG A 129 26.29 2.15 -2.05
C ARG A 129 26.18 3.67 -1.79
N ILE A 130 25.10 4.07 -1.09
CA ILE A 130 25.01 5.19 -0.11
C ILE A 130 24.05 4.77 1.03
N THR A 131 24.22 5.29 2.27
CA THR A 131 23.38 5.01 3.45
C THR A 131 22.90 6.28 4.16
N GLU A 132 21.60 6.35 4.53
CA GLU A 132 21.01 7.35 5.46
C GLU A 132 19.96 6.68 6.39
N GLU A 133 19.20 7.44 7.20
CA GLU A 133 18.23 6.90 8.17
C GLU A 133 17.09 6.09 7.52
N PRO A 134 16.64 4.96 8.12
CA PRO A 134 15.71 4.02 7.48
C PRO A 134 14.28 4.56 7.38
N GLU A 135 13.93 5.05 6.18
CA GLU A 135 12.62 5.63 5.83
C GLU A 135 11.48 4.58 5.75
N ILE A 136 11.82 3.28 5.58
CA ILE A 136 10.84 2.19 5.57
C ILE A 136 11.23 1.12 6.59
N LEU A 137 10.30 0.86 7.51
CA LEU A 137 10.40 -0.17 8.54
C LEU A 137 9.48 -1.36 8.23
N GLY A 138 9.98 -2.56 8.49
CA GLY A 138 9.22 -3.81 8.40
C GLY A 138 10.09 -5.01 8.78
N GLN A 139 9.57 -5.89 9.63
CA GLN A 139 10.20 -7.16 10.02
C GLN A 139 9.47 -8.35 9.39
N ALA A 140 8.15 -8.25 9.20
CA ALA A 140 7.29 -9.31 8.68
C ALA A 140 7.79 -9.86 7.32
N SER A 141 7.70 -11.17 7.11
CA SER A 141 8.22 -11.82 5.87
C SER A 141 7.66 -11.21 4.58
N ALA A 142 6.41 -10.73 4.58
CA ALA A 142 5.80 -10.07 3.43
C ALA A 142 6.45 -8.71 3.08
N MET A 143 7.01 -8.00 4.06
CA MET A 143 7.83 -6.80 3.82
C MET A 143 9.27 -7.15 3.43
N GLN A 144 9.83 -8.24 3.95
CA GLN A 144 11.12 -8.72 3.48
C GLN A 144 11.08 -9.02 1.97
N ASP A 145 10.00 -9.64 1.47
CA ASP A 145 9.86 -9.88 0.03
C ASP A 145 9.77 -8.59 -0.80
N VAL A 146 9.19 -7.51 -0.25
CA VAL A 146 9.24 -6.17 -0.85
C VAL A 146 10.65 -5.58 -0.83
N PHE A 147 11.41 -5.75 0.25
CA PHE A 147 12.78 -5.23 0.34
C PHE A 147 13.73 -5.90 -0.67
N ARG A 148 13.62 -7.22 -0.93
CA ARG A 148 14.37 -7.84 -2.05
C ARG A 148 13.86 -7.43 -3.43
N ALA A 149 12.57 -7.13 -3.59
CA ALA A 149 12.08 -6.53 -4.82
C ALA A 149 12.73 -5.15 -5.07
N ILE A 150 12.77 -4.27 -4.06
CA ILE A 150 13.44 -2.96 -4.18
C ILE A 150 14.94 -3.13 -4.42
N GLY A 151 15.61 -4.00 -3.67
CA GLY A 151 17.04 -4.28 -3.79
C GLY A 151 17.45 -4.77 -5.19
N ARG A 152 16.63 -5.62 -5.84
CA ARG A 152 16.83 -6.07 -7.23
C ARG A 152 16.48 -5.00 -8.29
N LEU A 153 15.70 -3.99 -7.94
CA LEU A 153 15.19 -2.95 -8.85
C LEU A 153 15.92 -1.61 -8.73
N SER A 154 16.91 -1.54 -7.85
CA SER A 154 17.90 -0.47 -7.65
C SER A 154 18.57 -0.06 -8.97
N HIS A 155 19.46 -0.93 -9.50
CA HIS A 155 20.23 -0.71 -10.73
C HIS A 155 19.39 -0.75 -12.02
N SER A 156 18.15 -1.26 -11.96
CA SER A 156 17.26 -1.35 -13.13
C SER A 156 16.66 0.01 -13.51
N SER A 157 16.62 0.33 -14.80
CA SER A 157 15.91 1.50 -15.34
C SER A 157 14.43 1.24 -15.65
N ALA A 158 13.94 0.00 -15.44
CA ALA A 158 12.60 -0.41 -15.80
C ALA A 158 11.49 0.38 -15.08
N THR A 159 10.33 0.45 -15.73
CA THR A 159 9.08 0.99 -15.16
C THR A 159 8.54 0.00 -14.13
N VAL A 160 8.21 0.51 -12.94
CA VAL A 160 7.67 -0.30 -11.83
C VAL A 160 6.25 0.15 -11.52
N LEU A 161 5.33 -0.80 -11.42
CA LEU A 161 3.95 -0.61 -11.01
C LEU A 161 3.76 -1.11 -9.57
N ILE A 162 3.60 -0.17 -8.63
CA ILE A 162 3.38 -0.43 -7.20
C ILE A 162 1.88 -0.58 -6.95
N THR A 163 1.41 -1.79 -6.66
CA THR A 163 0.00 -2.06 -6.35
C THR A 163 -0.18 -2.32 -4.85
N GLY A 164 -1.07 -1.57 -4.18
CA GLY A 164 -1.31 -1.71 -2.75
C GLY A 164 -2.35 -0.72 -2.21
N GLU A 165 -3.00 -1.07 -1.11
CA GLU A 165 -4.11 -0.31 -0.52
C GLU A 165 -3.75 1.15 -0.17
N SER A 166 -4.76 2.01 -0.02
CA SER A 166 -4.52 3.39 0.43
C SER A 166 -3.91 3.40 1.83
N GLY A 167 -2.88 4.23 2.03
CA GLY A 167 -2.13 4.29 3.29
C GLY A 167 -1.13 3.15 3.54
N SER A 168 -0.88 2.26 2.58
CA SER A 168 0.07 1.13 2.72
C SER A 168 1.56 1.50 2.67
N GLY A 169 1.91 2.69 2.16
CA GLY A 169 3.29 3.18 2.03
C GLY A 169 3.83 3.28 0.60
N LYS A 170 2.98 3.24 -0.44
CA LYS A 170 3.38 3.21 -1.87
C LYS A 170 4.41 4.29 -2.27
N GLU A 171 4.24 5.52 -1.79
CA GLU A 171 5.16 6.61 -2.10
C GLU A 171 6.57 6.40 -1.52
N LEU A 172 6.67 5.88 -0.28
CA LEU A 172 7.97 5.60 0.35
C LEU A 172 8.75 4.57 -0.47
N VAL A 173 8.07 3.54 -0.99
CA VAL A 173 8.67 2.55 -1.89
C VAL A 173 9.11 3.17 -3.22
N ALA A 174 8.38 4.15 -3.76
CA ALA A 174 8.81 4.88 -4.95
C ALA A 174 10.05 5.79 -4.67
N ARG A 175 10.11 6.41 -3.50
CA ARG A 175 11.27 7.20 -3.03
C ARG A 175 12.51 6.31 -2.85
N ALA A 176 12.34 5.16 -2.21
CA ALA A 176 13.36 4.11 -2.07
C ALA A 176 13.91 3.63 -3.44
N LEU A 177 13.02 3.26 -4.37
CA LEU A 177 13.38 2.85 -5.73
C LEU A 177 14.11 3.95 -6.53
N HIS A 178 13.97 5.22 -6.15
CA HIS A 178 14.73 6.32 -6.71
C HIS A 178 16.08 6.54 -5.99
N ARG A 179 16.11 6.64 -4.64
CA ARG A 179 17.32 6.82 -3.81
C ARG A 179 18.39 5.77 -4.10
N HIS A 180 17.99 4.53 -4.36
CA HIS A 180 18.93 3.44 -4.63
C HIS A 180 19.17 3.17 -6.13
N SER A 181 18.82 4.11 -7.01
CA SER A 181 19.00 3.93 -8.45
C SER A 181 20.15 4.76 -9.03
N PRO A 182 20.64 4.45 -10.24
CA PRO A 182 21.59 5.28 -10.99
C PRO A 182 21.10 6.71 -11.31
N ARG A 183 19.89 7.10 -10.86
CA ARG A 183 19.27 8.41 -10.99
C ARG A 183 19.02 9.12 -9.66
N ALA A 184 19.57 8.60 -8.55
CA ALA A 184 19.38 9.14 -7.19
C ALA A 184 19.84 10.60 -7.00
N SER A 185 20.77 11.08 -7.83
CA SER A 185 21.21 12.48 -7.87
C SER A 185 20.32 13.39 -8.74
N GLY A 186 19.36 12.81 -9.47
CA GLY A 186 18.35 13.54 -10.23
C GLY A 186 17.10 13.87 -9.40
N PRO A 187 16.17 14.67 -9.94
CA PRO A 187 14.94 15.04 -9.23
C PRO A 187 13.97 13.87 -9.06
N PHE A 188 13.40 13.72 -7.85
CA PHE A 188 12.19 12.91 -7.61
C PHE A 188 10.95 13.80 -7.66
N ILE A 189 10.13 13.68 -8.70
CA ILE A 189 8.89 14.44 -8.84
C ILE A 189 7.71 13.52 -8.60
N ALA A 190 6.97 13.75 -7.51
CA ALA A 190 5.71 13.07 -7.23
C ALA A 190 4.52 13.82 -7.82
N LEU A 191 3.56 13.09 -8.39
CA LEU A 191 2.30 13.60 -8.93
C LEU A 191 1.18 12.62 -8.59
N ASN A 192 0.31 12.98 -7.65
CA ASN A 192 -0.92 12.22 -7.38
C ASN A 192 -2.02 12.67 -8.36
N THR A 193 -2.52 11.75 -9.18
CA THR A 193 -3.47 12.07 -10.26
C THR A 193 -4.89 12.28 -9.78
N ALA A 194 -5.26 11.79 -8.59
CA ALA A 194 -6.57 11.99 -7.99
C ALA A 194 -6.70 13.35 -7.25
N ALA A 195 -5.58 13.95 -6.85
CA ALA A 195 -5.54 15.23 -6.14
C ALA A 195 -5.65 16.48 -7.04
N ILE A 196 -5.60 16.32 -8.36
CA ILE A 196 -5.56 17.42 -9.34
C ILE A 196 -6.81 17.38 -10.24
N PRO A 197 -7.51 18.51 -10.46
CA PRO A 197 -8.62 18.57 -11.41
C PRO A 197 -8.22 18.08 -12.80
N LYS A 198 -9.06 17.25 -13.43
CA LYS A 198 -8.75 16.56 -14.69
C LYS A 198 -8.30 17.52 -15.80
N ASP A 199 -8.96 18.66 -15.90
CA ASP A 199 -8.68 19.71 -16.89
C ASP A 199 -7.30 20.39 -16.71
N LEU A 200 -6.73 20.30 -15.50
CA LEU A 200 -5.40 20.83 -15.17
C LEU A 200 -4.31 19.74 -15.20
N LEU A 201 -4.68 18.45 -15.11
CA LEU A 201 -3.71 17.35 -15.02
C LEU A 201 -2.84 17.23 -16.29
N GLU A 202 -3.37 17.53 -17.47
CA GLU A 202 -2.59 17.60 -18.72
C GLU A 202 -1.49 18.68 -18.63
N SER A 203 -1.89 19.85 -18.13
CA SER A 203 -1.09 21.07 -18.03
C SER A 203 0.00 20.95 -16.96
N GLU A 204 -0.29 20.28 -15.84
CA GLU A 204 0.70 19.89 -14.83
C GLU A 204 1.69 18.85 -15.36
N LEU A 205 1.21 17.78 -16.02
CA LEU A 205 2.04 16.65 -16.44
C LEU A 205 3.01 17.01 -17.59
N PHE A 206 2.49 17.63 -18.66
CA PHE A 206 3.26 17.93 -19.87
C PHE A 206 3.71 19.39 -19.99
N GLY A 207 3.13 20.30 -19.22
CA GLY A 207 3.38 21.75 -19.37
C GLY A 207 2.63 22.33 -20.55
N HIS A 208 2.57 23.66 -20.66
CA HIS A 208 1.81 24.37 -21.69
C HIS A 208 2.57 25.56 -22.24
N GLU A 209 2.28 25.90 -23.50
CA GLU A 209 2.73 27.16 -24.11
C GLU A 209 1.75 28.31 -23.82
N ARG A 210 2.25 29.55 -23.89
CA ARG A 210 1.43 30.76 -23.77
C ARG A 210 0.31 30.76 -24.82
N GLY A 211 -0.94 30.88 -24.36
CA GLY A 211 -2.14 30.86 -25.20
C GLY A 211 -2.75 29.48 -25.46
N ALA A 212 -2.20 28.39 -24.90
CA ALA A 212 -2.70 27.03 -25.11
C ALA A 212 -4.15 26.78 -24.65
N PHE A 213 -4.64 27.56 -23.67
CA PHE A 213 -6.02 27.53 -23.17
C PHE A 213 -6.38 28.89 -22.54
N THR A 214 -7.66 29.11 -22.24
CA THR A 214 -8.16 30.32 -21.57
C THR A 214 -7.54 30.47 -20.18
N GLY A 215 -6.59 31.39 -20.03
CA GLY A 215 -5.82 31.61 -18.79
C GLY A 215 -4.32 31.30 -18.90
N ALA A 216 -3.85 30.70 -20.00
CA ALA A 216 -2.43 30.42 -20.26
C ALA A 216 -1.63 31.69 -20.59
N GLN A 217 -1.47 32.59 -19.61
CA GLN A 217 -0.78 33.89 -19.71
C GLN A 217 0.73 33.76 -19.99
N ALA A 218 1.35 32.64 -19.62
CA ALA A 218 2.77 32.35 -19.79
C ALA A 218 2.99 30.87 -20.15
N THR A 219 4.19 30.52 -20.61
CA THR A 219 4.62 29.13 -20.82
C THR A 219 5.05 28.52 -19.48
N ARG A 220 4.69 27.25 -19.21
CA ARG A 220 4.98 26.56 -17.94
C ARG A 220 5.55 25.15 -18.16
N ARG A 221 6.66 24.83 -17.47
CA ARG A 221 7.34 23.52 -17.51
C ARG A 221 6.51 22.44 -16.81
N GLY A 222 6.23 21.32 -17.48
CA GLY A 222 5.47 20.20 -16.93
C GLY A 222 6.28 19.28 -16.00
N ARG A 223 5.62 18.32 -15.33
CA ARG A 223 6.28 17.37 -14.42
C ARG A 223 7.29 16.46 -15.13
N PHE A 224 7.05 16.07 -16.37
CA PHE A 224 8.08 15.38 -17.19
C PHE A 224 9.35 16.21 -17.38
N GLU A 225 9.21 17.53 -17.51
CA GLU A 225 10.32 18.47 -17.71
C GLU A 225 11.04 18.82 -16.38
N GLN A 226 10.31 18.75 -15.26
CA GLN A 226 10.86 18.90 -13.91
C GLN A 226 11.57 17.62 -13.43
N ALA A 227 11.19 16.46 -13.96
CA ALA A 227 11.75 15.15 -13.62
C ALA A 227 12.94 14.73 -14.52
N GLU A 228 13.45 15.64 -15.35
CA GLU A 228 14.49 15.34 -16.34
C GLU A 228 15.76 14.75 -15.70
N SER A 229 16.26 13.66 -16.29
CA SER A 229 17.34 12.81 -15.77
C SER A 229 17.06 12.09 -14.43
N GLY A 230 15.99 12.45 -13.71
CA GLY A 230 15.53 11.83 -12.48
C GLY A 230 14.38 10.83 -12.68
N THR A 231 13.45 10.84 -11.73
CA THR A 231 12.29 9.92 -11.63
C THR A 231 10.98 10.70 -11.49
N LEU A 232 9.97 10.32 -12.28
CA LEU A 232 8.58 10.78 -12.15
C LEU A 232 7.75 9.67 -11.48
N PHE A 233 7.18 9.97 -10.32
CA PHE A 233 6.28 9.10 -9.60
C PHE A 233 4.82 9.52 -9.84
N LEU A 234 4.03 8.62 -10.46
CA LEU A 234 2.62 8.81 -10.78
C LEU A 234 1.76 8.03 -9.78
N ASP A 235 1.25 8.69 -8.74
CA ASP A 235 0.40 8.06 -7.73
C ASP A 235 -1.09 8.07 -8.12
N GLU A 236 -1.77 7.00 -7.74
CA GLU A 236 -3.13 6.63 -8.12
C GLU A 236 -3.43 6.67 -9.63
N ILE A 237 -2.50 6.16 -10.45
CA ILE A 237 -2.53 6.16 -11.92
C ILE A 237 -3.85 5.66 -12.54
N GLY A 238 -4.59 4.79 -11.85
CA GLY A 238 -5.91 4.31 -12.29
C GLY A 238 -6.95 5.41 -12.51
N ASP A 239 -6.81 6.57 -11.84
CA ASP A 239 -7.73 7.71 -11.95
C ASP A 239 -7.40 8.68 -13.09
N MET A 240 -6.31 8.45 -13.82
CA MET A 240 -5.93 9.24 -15.00
C MET A 240 -6.99 9.14 -16.13
N PRO A 241 -7.43 10.26 -16.73
CA PRO A 241 -8.32 10.26 -17.90
C PRO A 241 -7.77 9.51 -19.13
N LEU A 242 -8.64 8.88 -19.92
CA LEU A 242 -8.28 8.02 -21.08
C LEU A 242 -7.49 8.74 -22.18
N ASP A 243 -7.77 10.02 -22.39
CA ASP A 243 -7.06 10.93 -23.27
C ASP A 243 -5.61 11.16 -22.80
N LEU A 244 -5.40 11.39 -21.49
CA LEU A 244 -4.07 11.52 -20.90
C LEU A 244 -3.32 10.19 -20.86
N GLN A 245 -4.02 9.07 -20.60
CA GLN A 245 -3.45 7.72 -20.73
C GLN A 245 -2.87 7.49 -22.14
N THR A 246 -3.59 7.94 -23.17
CA THR A 246 -3.15 7.84 -24.58
C THR A 246 -1.89 8.66 -24.85
N ARG A 247 -1.71 9.81 -24.19
CA ARG A 247 -0.47 10.61 -24.29
C ARG A 247 0.68 10.02 -23.49
N LEU A 248 0.41 9.57 -22.26
CA LEU A 248 1.40 8.92 -21.39
C LEU A 248 2.01 7.69 -22.08
N LEU A 249 1.19 6.87 -22.76
CA LEU A 249 1.65 5.75 -23.57
C LEU A 249 2.68 6.16 -24.63
N ARG A 250 2.45 7.27 -25.35
CA ARG A 250 3.41 7.81 -26.33
C ARG A 250 4.72 8.23 -25.66
N VAL A 251 4.66 8.94 -24.53
CA VAL A 251 5.88 9.35 -23.81
C VAL A 251 6.69 8.14 -23.36
N LEU A 252 6.02 7.11 -22.82
CA LEU A 252 6.64 5.86 -22.39
C LEU A 252 7.19 5.03 -23.55
N SER A 253 6.61 5.13 -24.76
CA SER A 253 6.93 4.29 -25.92
C SER A 253 7.94 4.94 -26.86
N ASP A 254 7.68 6.19 -27.25
CA ASP A 254 8.42 6.95 -28.26
C ASP A 254 9.52 7.82 -27.63
N GLY A 255 9.55 7.91 -26.28
CA GLY A 255 10.52 8.72 -25.52
C GLY A 255 10.38 10.23 -25.73
N ASN A 256 9.28 10.70 -26.32
CA ASN A 256 9.05 12.10 -26.68
C ASN A 256 7.62 12.54 -26.37
N TYR A 257 7.41 13.83 -26.12
CA TYR A 257 6.10 14.43 -25.86
C TYR A 257 6.04 15.88 -26.35
N TYR A 258 4.84 16.49 -26.24
CA TYR A 258 4.60 17.89 -26.59
C TYR A 258 3.92 18.60 -25.41
N ARG A 259 4.25 19.87 -25.18
CA ARG A 259 3.48 20.75 -24.27
C ARG A 259 2.07 20.98 -24.85
N VAL A 260 1.10 21.29 -24.00
CA VAL A 260 -0.24 21.73 -24.45
C VAL A 260 -0.08 22.98 -25.32
N GLY A 261 -0.66 22.95 -26.53
CA GLY A 261 -0.51 24.01 -27.54
C GLY A 261 0.87 24.10 -28.20
N GLY A 262 1.82 23.20 -27.88
CA GLY A 262 3.17 23.19 -28.43
C GLY A 262 3.35 22.27 -29.64
N HIS A 263 4.14 22.71 -30.62
CA HIS A 263 4.48 21.93 -31.82
C HIS A 263 5.91 21.37 -31.83
N SER A 264 6.77 21.79 -30.89
CA SER A 264 8.11 21.20 -30.74
C SER A 264 8.03 19.92 -29.90
N PRO A 265 8.64 18.81 -30.33
CA PRO A 265 8.80 17.64 -29.48
C PRO A 265 9.84 17.94 -28.38
N ILE A 266 9.65 17.32 -27.21
CA ILE A 266 10.54 17.34 -26.06
C ILE A 266 10.87 15.88 -25.70
N LYS A 267 12.15 15.55 -25.54
CA LYS A 267 12.61 14.19 -25.22
C LYS A 267 12.48 13.93 -23.71
N ALA A 268 11.75 12.88 -23.34
CA ALA A 268 11.54 12.49 -21.94
C ALA A 268 12.68 11.58 -21.43
N ASN A 269 13.74 12.17 -20.89
CA ASN A 269 14.80 11.41 -20.21
C ASN A 269 14.43 11.09 -18.73
N VAL A 270 13.36 10.33 -18.49
CA VAL A 270 12.78 10.17 -17.13
C VAL A 270 12.49 8.70 -16.81
N ARG A 271 12.86 8.22 -15.62
CA ARG A 271 12.36 6.91 -15.10
C ARG A 271 10.94 7.11 -14.58
N VAL A 272 9.97 6.33 -15.04
CA VAL A 272 8.60 6.38 -14.52
C VAL A 272 8.38 5.27 -13.49
N ILE A 273 7.81 5.63 -12.36
CA ILE A 273 7.25 4.70 -11.36
C ILE A 273 5.77 5.05 -11.23
N ALA A 274 4.89 4.05 -11.29
CA ALA A 274 3.45 4.25 -11.14
C ALA A 274 2.94 3.52 -9.90
N ALA A 275 1.93 4.06 -9.24
CA ALA A 275 1.28 3.45 -8.09
C ALA A 275 -0.24 3.49 -8.20
N THR A 276 -0.93 2.48 -7.65
CA THR A 276 -2.37 2.58 -7.38
C THR A 276 -2.86 1.60 -6.32
N HIS A 277 -4.00 1.90 -5.70
CA HIS A 277 -4.81 0.97 -4.92
C HIS A 277 -5.84 0.18 -5.75
N GLN A 278 -6.06 0.57 -7.01
CA GLN A 278 -7.12 -0.01 -7.86
C GLN A 278 -6.64 -1.23 -8.64
N ASN A 279 -7.56 -2.16 -8.92
CA ASN A 279 -7.32 -3.26 -9.85
C ASN A 279 -7.38 -2.73 -11.30
N LEU A 280 -6.21 -2.59 -11.94
CA LEU A 280 -6.14 -2.06 -13.31
C LEU A 280 -6.71 -3.07 -14.31
N GLU A 281 -6.57 -4.36 -14.05
CA GLU A 281 -7.10 -5.43 -14.89
C GLU A 281 -8.64 -5.43 -14.92
N ASP A 282 -9.29 -5.07 -13.81
CA ASP A 282 -10.74 -4.82 -13.76
C ASP A 282 -11.11 -3.52 -14.52
N ARG A 283 -10.34 -2.44 -14.35
CA ARG A 283 -10.58 -1.17 -15.05
C ARG A 283 -10.39 -1.28 -16.57
N VAL A 284 -9.44 -2.09 -17.05
CA VAL A 284 -9.28 -2.44 -18.47
C VAL A 284 -10.51 -3.19 -18.98
N ARG A 285 -10.98 -4.22 -18.25
CA ARG A 285 -12.22 -4.95 -18.58
C ARG A 285 -13.49 -4.09 -18.53
N GLN A 286 -13.46 -2.95 -17.86
CA GLN A 286 -14.53 -1.94 -17.81
C GLN A 286 -14.37 -0.80 -18.83
N GLY A 287 -13.27 -0.76 -19.60
CA GLY A 287 -12.95 0.34 -20.52
C GLY A 287 -12.54 1.66 -19.85
N LEU A 288 -12.28 1.65 -18.54
CA LEU A 288 -11.86 2.81 -17.74
C LEU A 288 -10.33 3.01 -17.74
N PHE A 289 -9.58 2.01 -18.19
CA PHE A 289 -8.14 2.08 -18.37
C PHE A 289 -7.74 1.40 -19.68
N ARG A 290 -6.72 1.91 -20.38
CA ARG A 290 -6.28 1.34 -21.65
C ARG A 290 -5.37 0.12 -21.43
N GLU A 291 -5.63 -0.94 -22.18
CA GLU A 291 -4.86 -2.19 -22.18
C GLU A 291 -3.40 -1.96 -22.60
N ASP A 292 -3.16 -1.16 -23.64
CA ASP A 292 -1.82 -0.82 -24.13
C ASP A 292 -0.97 -0.07 -23.08
N LEU A 293 -1.54 0.91 -22.39
CA LEU A 293 -0.87 1.58 -21.26
C LEU A 293 -0.66 0.63 -20.07
N TYR A 294 -1.64 -0.23 -19.75
CA TYR A 294 -1.49 -1.22 -18.68
C TYR A 294 -0.27 -2.12 -18.93
N HIS A 295 -0.12 -2.68 -20.13
CA HIS A 295 1.04 -3.48 -20.48
C HIS A 295 2.36 -2.69 -20.48
N ARG A 296 2.34 -1.40 -20.85
CA ARG A 296 3.54 -0.54 -20.82
C ARG A 296 3.95 -0.10 -19.41
N LEU A 297 3.03 -0.06 -18.45
CA LEU A 297 3.31 0.22 -17.04
C LEU A 297 3.67 -1.06 -16.25
N ASN A 298 2.95 -2.16 -16.50
CA ASN A 298 3.08 -3.43 -15.79
C ASN A 298 4.26 -4.28 -16.32
N VAL A 299 5.42 -3.65 -16.53
CA VAL A 299 6.67 -4.36 -16.89
C VAL A 299 7.19 -5.11 -15.66
N ILE A 300 7.15 -4.47 -14.50
CA ILE A 300 7.51 -5.07 -13.21
C ILE A 300 6.47 -4.64 -12.16
N ARG A 301 5.75 -5.59 -11.58
CA ARG A 301 4.75 -5.35 -10.53
C ARG A 301 5.36 -5.57 -9.15
N LEU A 302 5.22 -4.59 -8.27
CA LEU A 302 5.53 -4.71 -6.85
C LEU A 302 4.22 -4.65 -6.05
N ARG A 303 3.84 -5.74 -5.39
CA ARG A 303 2.70 -5.77 -4.48
C ARG A 303 3.15 -5.32 -3.09
N LEU A 304 2.56 -4.24 -2.58
CA LEU A 304 2.79 -3.79 -1.21
C LEU A 304 1.72 -4.41 -0.28
N PRO A 305 2.10 -5.21 0.73
CA PRO A 305 1.15 -5.87 1.64
C PRO A 305 0.40 -4.85 2.51
N SER A 306 -0.90 -5.11 2.71
CA SER A 306 -1.73 -4.38 3.66
C SER A 306 -1.25 -4.63 5.10
N LEU A 307 -1.50 -3.68 6.01
CA LEU A 307 -0.97 -3.74 7.39
C LEU A 307 -1.42 -5.01 8.15
N ARG A 308 -2.62 -5.52 7.84
CA ARG A 308 -3.16 -6.80 8.37
C ARG A 308 -2.45 -8.05 7.85
N GLU A 309 -1.77 -7.98 6.70
CA GLU A 309 -0.90 -9.05 6.16
C GLU A 309 0.52 -9.00 6.77
N ARG A 310 0.78 -8.01 7.64
CA ARG A 310 2.06 -7.78 8.33
C ARG A 310 1.86 -7.24 9.73
N SER A 311 0.93 -7.81 10.48
CA SER A 311 0.59 -7.36 11.84
C SER A 311 1.78 -7.37 12.81
N GLU A 312 2.77 -8.23 12.55
CA GLU A 312 4.09 -8.27 13.21
C GLU A 312 4.83 -6.91 13.17
N ASP A 313 4.61 -6.08 12.16
CA ASP A 313 5.20 -4.74 12.05
C ASP A 313 4.53 -3.71 12.98
N ILE A 314 3.28 -3.93 13.43
CA ILE A 314 2.50 -2.94 14.20
C ILE A 314 3.25 -2.51 15.48
N PRO A 315 3.82 -3.41 16.29
CA PRO A 315 4.70 -3.05 17.41
C PRO A 315 5.89 -2.16 17.05
N LEU A 316 6.52 -2.34 15.89
CA LEU A 316 7.65 -1.52 15.44
C LEU A 316 7.17 -0.13 15.00
N LEU A 317 6.12 -0.10 14.16
CA LEU A 317 5.55 1.13 13.60
C LEU A 317 4.93 2.04 14.67
N VAL A 318 4.17 1.50 15.65
CA VAL A 318 3.62 2.29 16.77
C VAL A 318 4.71 3.01 17.55
N ARG A 319 5.81 2.30 17.89
CA ARG A 319 6.94 2.89 18.61
C ARG A 319 7.63 3.99 17.80
N HIS A 320 7.85 3.76 16.49
CA HIS A 320 8.41 4.76 15.59
C HIS A 320 7.52 6.01 15.49
N PHE A 321 6.22 5.88 15.23
CA PHE A 321 5.34 7.03 15.07
C PHE A 321 5.12 7.81 16.37
N LEU A 322 5.02 7.15 17.53
CA LEU A 322 4.99 7.85 18.82
C LEU A 322 6.30 8.63 19.08
N GLN A 323 7.45 8.07 18.72
CA GLN A 323 8.75 8.76 18.88
C GLN A 323 8.89 9.94 17.91
N LYS A 324 8.51 9.77 16.64
CA LYS A 324 8.46 10.83 15.62
C LYS A 324 7.56 11.98 16.07
N SER A 325 6.31 11.68 16.41
CA SER A 325 5.30 12.63 16.87
C SER A 325 5.75 13.43 18.10
N ALA A 326 6.35 12.74 19.09
CA ALA A 326 6.90 13.39 20.27
C ALA A 326 8.08 14.32 19.95
N ARG A 327 8.97 13.94 19.01
CA ARG A 327 10.09 14.76 18.54
C ARG A 327 9.63 15.99 17.76
N GLU A 328 8.58 15.87 16.95
CA GLU A 328 7.96 16.96 16.18
C GLU A 328 7.24 17.97 17.09
N LEU A 329 6.61 17.50 18.18
CA LEU A 329 5.88 18.33 19.14
C LEU A 329 6.74 18.83 20.32
N GLY A 330 7.97 18.34 20.48
CA GLY A 330 8.86 18.72 21.58
C GLY A 330 8.46 18.17 22.96
N VAL A 331 7.78 17.01 23.00
CA VAL A 331 7.23 16.39 24.22
C VAL A 331 7.88 15.03 24.51
N GLU A 332 7.65 14.48 25.71
CA GLU A 332 8.13 13.14 26.05
C GLU A 332 7.40 12.03 25.27
N THR A 333 8.14 11.08 24.71
CA THR A 333 7.57 9.94 23.98
C THR A 333 6.70 9.07 24.88
N LYS A 334 5.40 9.02 24.59
CA LYS A 334 4.44 8.13 25.28
C LYS A 334 4.78 6.67 25.02
N ARG A 335 4.52 5.83 26.03
CA ARG A 335 4.64 4.38 25.97
C ARG A 335 3.26 3.78 25.75
N ILE A 336 3.18 2.68 25.01
CA ILE A 336 1.95 1.88 24.91
C ILE A 336 2.07 0.66 25.83
N SER A 337 0.99 0.31 26.53
CA SER A 337 0.93 -0.91 27.35
C SER A 337 0.87 -2.16 26.46
N GLU A 338 1.45 -3.28 26.92
CA GLU A 338 1.42 -4.55 26.19
C GLU A 338 0.00 -5.01 25.85
N ALA A 339 -0.98 -4.76 26.72
CA ALA A 339 -2.38 -5.06 26.47
C ALA A 339 -2.96 -4.23 25.31
N ALA A 340 -2.68 -2.92 25.27
CA ALA A 340 -3.09 -2.06 24.16
C ALA A 340 -2.34 -2.39 22.86
N LEU A 341 -1.06 -2.75 22.94
CA LEU A 341 -0.26 -3.15 21.79
C LEU A 341 -0.73 -4.47 21.18
N ALA A 342 -1.03 -5.48 22.00
CA ALA A 342 -1.60 -6.75 21.56
C ALA A 342 -3.03 -6.60 21.01
N HIS A 343 -3.78 -5.61 21.49
CA HIS A 343 -5.09 -5.24 20.95
C HIS A 343 -4.98 -4.58 19.57
N LEU A 344 -4.13 -3.56 19.42
CA LEU A 344 -3.85 -2.92 18.12
C LEU A 344 -3.29 -3.94 17.10
N THR A 345 -2.44 -4.88 17.52
CA THR A 345 -1.89 -5.93 16.64
C THR A 345 -2.97 -6.82 16.02
N ARG A 346 -4.18 -6.87 16.60
CA ARG A 346 -5.36 -7.61 16.09
C ARG A 346 -6.34 -6.72 15.30
N PHE A 347 -6.13 -5.41 15.27
CA PHE A 347 -7.02 -4.46 14.60
C PHE A 347 -6.79 -4.47 13.08
N PRO A 348 -7.84 -4.45 12.23
CA PRO A 348 -7.71 -4.70 10.79
C PRO A 348 -7.10 -3.54 9.99
N PHE A 349 -6.99 -2.33 10.57
CA PHE A 349 -6.45 -1.11 9.97
C PHE A 349 -6.83 -0.88 8.49
N PRO A 350 -8.11 -0.59 8.17
CA PRO A 350 -8.54 -0.32 6.79
C PRO A 350 -7.82 0.88 6.14
N GLY A 351 -7.37 1.87 6.93
CA GLY A 351 -6.50 2.97 6.45
C GLY A 351 -5.00 2.67 6.51
N ASN A 352 -4.62 1.40 6.77
CA ASN A 352 -3.26 0.88 6.78
C ASN A 352 -2.29 1.73 7.67
N VAL A 353 -1.04 1.89 7.26
CA VAL A 353 0.01 2.60 8.02
C VAL A 353 -0.36 4.05 8.29
N ARG A 354 -1.04 4.72 7.35
CA ARG A 354 -1.55 6.10 7.54
C ARG A 354 -2.55 6.21 8.70
N GLN A 355 -3.40 5.19 8.91
CA GLN A 355 -4.31 5.16 10.08
C GLN A 355 -3.53 4.94 11.39
N LEU A 356 -2.45 4.15 11.35
CA LEU A 356 -1.59 3.91 12.52
C LEU A 356 -0.76 5.15 12.91
N GLU A 357 -0.25 5.88 11.93
CA GLU A 357 0.45 7.16 12.12
C GLU A 357 -0.51 8.22 12.69
N ASN A 358 -1.72 8.35 12.12
CA ASN A 358 -2.74 9.25 12.65
C ASN A 358 -3.16 8.91 14.09
N LEU A 359 -3.31 7.61 14.42
CA LEU A 359 -3.59 7.16 15.79
C LEU A 359 -2.43 7.51 16.74
N SER A 360 -1.19 7.29 16.34
CA SER A 360 -0.02 7.63 17.15
C SER A 360 0.08 9.15 17.39
N ASN A 361 -0.14 9.96 16.35
CA ASN A 361 -0.20 11.42 16.46
C ASN A 361 -1.32 11.91 17.40
N TRP A 362 -2.52 11.32 17.28
CA TRP A 362 -3.63 11.61 18.18
C TRP A 362 -3.30 11.23 19.63
N LEU A 363 -2.68 10.07 19.85
CA LEU A 363 -2.28 9.61 21.19
C LEU A 363 -1.24 10.53 21.84
N THR A 364 -0.24 11.02 21.09
CA THR A 364 0.75 11.98 21.62
C THR A 364 0.09 13.23 22.19
N VAL A 365 -0.96 13.74 21.54
CA VAL A 365 -1.66 14.98 21.92
C VAL A 365 -2.75 14.75 22.97
N MET A 366 -3.56 13.70 22.81
CA MET A 366 -4.84 13.53 23.54
C MET A 366 -4.78 12.55 24.72
N ALA A 367 -3.84 11.59 24.75
CA ALA A 367 -3.80 10.62 25.84
C ALA A 367 -3.32 11.30 27.15
N PRO A 368 -4.08 11.23 28.26
CA PRO A 368 -3.75 11.98 29.47
C PRO A 368 -2.55 11.38 30.24
N ALA A 369 -2.31 10.08 30.10
CA ALA A 369 -1.22 9.36 30.76
C ALA A 369 0.02 9.24 29.86
N GLN A 370 1.17 8.95 30.47
CA GLN A 370 2.42 8.65 29.74
C GLN A 370 2.52 7.18 29.31
N THR A 371 1.70 6.31 29.89
CA THR A 371 1.44 4.94 29.42
C THR A 371 0.01 4.87 28.90
N VAL A 372 -0.16 4.48 27.63
CA VAL A 372 -1.46 4.32 26.96
C VAL A 372 -2.04 2.93 27.23
N GLU A 373 -3.22 2.87 27.83
CA GLU A 373 -4.05 1.67 27.98
C GLU A 373 -5.15 1.62 26.90
N ILE A 374 -5.86 0.48 26.81
CA ILE A 374 -6.96 0.29 25.83
C ILE A 374 -8.06 1.35 25.98
N LYS A 375 -8.32 1.80 27.22
CA LYS A 375 -9.29 2.87 27.55
C LYS A 375 -8.93 4.24 26.97
N ASP A 376 -7.64 4.47 26.70
CA ASP A 376 -7.11 5.75 26.22
C ASP A 376 -7.04 5.80 24.68
N LEU A 377 -7.38 4.71 23.99
CA LEU A 377 -7.55 4.67 22.54
C LEU A 377 -8.88 5.35 22.12
N PRO A 378 -8.98 5.96 20.94
CA PRO A 378 -10.25 6.46 20.42
C PRO A 378 -11.30 5.34 20.29
N PRO A 379 -12.62 5.63 20.44
CA PRO A 379 -13.66 4.60 20.46
C PRO A 379 -13.65 3.66 19.25
N GLU A 380 -13.31 4.15 18.05
CA GLU A 380 -13.21 3.32 16.84
C GLU A 380 -12.10 2.25 16.88
N PHE A 381 -11.13 2.38 17.80
CA PHE A 381 -10.06 1.41 18.05
C PHE A 381 -10.30 0.57 19.31
N GLN A 382 -11.29 0.89 20.15
CA GLN A 382 -11.58 0.13 21.38
C GLN A 382 -12.26 -1.21 21.08
N THR A 383 -13.09 -1.30 20.04
CA THR A 383 -13.82 -2.52 19.66
C THR A 383 -13.22 -3.22 18.43
N LEU A 384 -12.98 -4.53 18.55
CA LEU A 384 -12.64 -5.41 17.43
C LEU A 384 -13.92 -5.80 16.66
N ALA A 385 -14.63 -4.81 16.12
CA ALA A 385 -15.84 -5.03 15.34
C ALA A 385 -15.52 -5.56 13.93
N PRO A 386 -16.33 -6.49 13.36
CA PRO A 386 -16.22 -6.86 11.96
C PRO A 386 -16.53 -5.65 11.07
N ALA A 387 -15.74 -5.44 10.02
CA ALA A 387 -15.71 -4.18 9.28
C ALA A 387 -16.95 -3.96 8.38
N SER A 388 -17.99 -3.33 8.91
CA SER A 388 -19.08 -2.73 8.13
C SER A 388 -18.90 -1.20 8.05
N ILE A 389 -18.48 -0.69 6.90
CA ILE A 389 -18.22 0.75 6.70
C ILE A 389 -19.56 1.51 6.53
N SER A 390 -19.99 2.21 7.57
CA SER A 390 -21.03 3.24 7.46
C SER A 390 -20.39 4.58 7.12
N ALA A 391 -20.45 4.97 5.84
CA ALA A 391 -20.00 6.29 5.39
C ALA A 391 -21.04 7.37 5.76
N GLY A 392 -21.06 7.82 7.02
CA GLY A 392 -22.13 8.69 7.52
C GLY A 392 -21.94 9.29 8.91
N ALA A 393 -20.71 9.69 9.29
CA ALA A 393 -20.46 10.38 10.56
C ALA A 393 -20.71 11.91 10.42
N SER A 394 -21.93 12.36 10.70
CA SER A 394 -22.27 13.79 10.78
C SER A 394 -21.66 14.44 12.03
N VAL A 395 -20.98 15.58 11.87
CA VAL A 395 -20.37 16.34 12.97
C VAL A 395 -21.45 16.80 13.97
N PRO A 396 -21.27 16.61 15.29
CA PRO A 396 -22.18 17.17 16.29
C PRO A 396 -22.13 18.71 16.28
N ALA A 397 -23.26 19.35 16.07
CA ALA A 397 -23.37 20.81 16.19
C ALA A 397 -23.25 21.21 17.68
N TYR A 398 -22.35 22.14 18.00
CA TYR A 398 -22.19 22.66 19.35
C TYR A 398 -23.41 23.50 19.75
N ALA A 399 -24.21 22.99 20.69
CA ALA A 399 -25.27 23.77 21.33
C ALA A 399 -24.65 24.83 22.26
N GLY A 400 -25.20 26.04 22.25
CA GLY A 400 -24.62 27.19 22.95
C GLY A 400 -24.84 27.19 24.47
N ALA A 401 -23.98 27.92 25.18
CA ALA A 401 -24.12 28.33 26.58
C ALA A 401 -24.17 29.87 26.66
N PRO A 402 -24.74 30.47 27.72
CA PRO A 402 -25.35 31.80 27.63
C PRO A 402 -24.39 32.97 27.81
N ALA A 403 -24.82 34.14 27.31
CA ALA A 403 -24.13 35.41 27.52
C ALA A 403 -24.42 36.02 28.91
N PRO A 404 -23.44 36.69 29.54
CA PRO A 404 -23.69 37.64 30.62
C PRO A 404 -24.18 38.98 30.05
N ALA A 405 -24.99 39.71 30.81
CA ALA A 405 -25.56 40.99 30.40
C ALA A 405 -24.94 42.19 31.14
N GLY A 406 -24.80 43.32 30.43
CA GLY A 406 -24.82 44.66 31.01
C GLY A 406 -23.48 45.33 31.37
N ALA A 407 -23.11 46.35 30.58
CA ALA A 407 -22.54 47.62 31.07
C ALA A 407 -22.68 48.71 29.98
N ALA A 408 -22.82 49.98 30.39
CA ALA A 408 -23.22 51.11 29.54
C ALA A 408 -22.01 51.88 28.90
N PRO A 409 -22.24 52.82 27.95
CA PRO A 409 -21.19 53.31 27.04
C PRO A 409 -20.73 54.77 27.22
N VAL A 410 -19.47 55.04 26.87
CA VAL A 410 -18.87 56.35 26.51
C VAL A 410 -17.64 56.06 25.60
N GLY A 411 -17.25 56.82 24.57
CA GLY A 411 -17.83 58.00 23.90
C GLY A 411 -16.74 58.82 23.18
N ALA A 412 -17.08 59.43 22.03
CA ALA A 412 -16.20 60.23 21.13
C ALA A 412 -15.01 59.49 20.45
N GLY A 413 -14.55 59.89 19.25
CA GLY A 413 -15.06 60.91 18.33
C GLY A 413 -14.43 60.86 16.93
N ALA A 414 -15.04 61.55 15.96
CA ALA A 414 -14.49 61.83 14.61
C ALA A 414 -13.62 63.11 14.66
N PRO A 415 -12.88 63.58 13.59
CA PRO A 415 -13.18 63.56 12.15
C PRO A 415 -12.03 62.97 11.28
N GLY A 416 -12.07 62.92 9.93
CA GLY A 416 -13.11 63.28 8.93
C GLY A 416 -12.52 63.40 7.50
N TYR A 417 -13.33 63.92 6.56
CA TYR A 417 -13.12 63.95 5.08
C TYR A 417 -13.16 62.55 4.42
N GLY A 418 -13.84 62.30 3.28
CA GLY A 418 -14.48 63.17 2.28
C GLY A 418 -13.59 63.35 1.05
N VAL A 419 -14.03 63.33 -0.22
CA VAL A 419 -15.35 63.31 -0.91
C VAL A 419 -15.09 62.64 -2.29
N GLY A 420 -16.00 62.02 -3.06
CA GLY A 420 -17.44 61.71 -2.95
C GLY A 420 -18.05 61.48 -4.36
N GLY A 421 -19.37 61.22 -4.43
CA GLY A 421 -20.13 61.04 -5.70
C GLY A 421 -20.17 59.59 -6.23
N GLY A 422 -21.30 59.04 -6.71
CA GLY A 422 -22.69 59.50 -6.63
C GLY A 422 -23.44 59.49 -7.98
N ALA A 423 -24.24 58.46 -8.25
CA ALA A 423 -25.31 58.45 -9.26
C ALA A 423 -26.32 57.32 -8.97
N SER A 424 -27.63 57.57 -9.15
CA SER A 424 -28.71 56.62 -8.89
C SER A 424 -29.87 56.73 -9.89
N VAL A 425 -30.30 55.61 -10.46
CA VAL A 425 -31.49 55.42 -11.33
C VAL A 425 -31.94 53.94 -11.21
N SER A 426 -33.16 53.50 -11.58
CA SER A 426 -34.49 53.78 -11.00
C SER A 426 -35.58 53.15 -11.91
N GLY A 427 -36.55 52.43 -11.32
CA GLY A 427 -37.61 51.68 -12.02
C GLY A 427 -37.52 50.18 -11.73
N ALA A 428 -38.51 49.44 -11.20
CA ALA A 428 -39.99 49.58 -11.14
C ALA A 428 -40.68 49.45 -12.52
N ALA A 429 -41.76 48.69 -12.75
CA ALA A 429 -42.53 47.71 -11.93
C ALA A 429 -43.24 46.70 -12.92
N GLY A 430 -44.10 45.74 -12.57
CA GLY A 430 -44.78 45.32 -11.32
C GLY A 430 -45.86 44.23 -11.60
N MET A 431 -46.75 43.97 -10.63
CA MET A 431 -47.89 42.98 -10.65
C MET A 431 -47.49 41.48 -10.65
N ALA A 432 -47.96 40.54 -9.80
CA ALA A 432 -49.04 40.40 -8.80
C ALA A 432 -50.38 39.77 -9.25
N ASN A 433 -50.62 38.50 -8.88
CA ASN A 433 -51.86 37.93 -8.27
C ASN A 433 -51.83 36.38 -8.21
N GLY A 434 -52.58 35.76 -7.28
CA GLY A 434 -52.99 34.33 -7.40
C GLY A 434 -52.81 33.40 -6.18
N MET A 435 -53.75 33.43 -5.22
CA MET A 435 -54.10 32.34 -4.28
C MET A 435 -55.63 32.10 -4.38
N PRO A 436 -56.28 31.07 -3.76
CA PRO A 436 -55.80 29.88 -3.02
C PRO A 436 -56.51 28.54 -3.45
N MET A 437 -56.44 27.51 -2.58
CA MET A 437 -57.46 26.44 -2.30
C MET A 437 -57.22 24.96 -2.75
N ALA A 438 -56.54 24.22 -1.87
CA ALA A 438 -57.05 23.06 -1.08
C ALA A 438 -57.56 21.72 -1.68
N SER A 439 -57.10 20.64 -1.03
CA SER A 439 -57.66 19.26 -0.92
C SER A 439 -57.52 18.29 -2.12
N GLY A 440 -57.31 16.98 -1.92
CA GLY A 440 -57.08 16.24 -0.66
C GLY A 440 -56.88 14.72 -0.83
N ALA A 441 -56.91 13.99 0.31
CA ALA A 441 -56.75 12.51 0.47
C ALA A 441 -55.35 11.91 0.18
N SER A 442 -54.89 10.84 0.84
CA SER A 442 -55.25 10.25 2.16
C SER A 442 -54.15 9.26 2.61
N ALA A 443 -53.94 9.11 3.93
CA ALA A 443 -53.04 8.08 4.49
C ALA A 443 -53.64 6.66 4.40
N PRO A 444 -52.85 5.62 4.70
CA PRO A 444 -52.91 5.09 6.07
C PRO A 444 -51.56 5.03 6.79
N ALA A 445 -51.60 4.97 8.12
CA ALA A 445 -50.42 4.79 8.96
C ALA A 445 -50.00 3.31 9.05
N GLY A 446 -48.71 3.06 9.27
CA GLY A 446 -48.14 1.71 9.38
C GLY A 446 -46.90 1.66 10.27
N VAL A 447 -47.13 1.47 11.58
CA VAL A 447 -46.19 1.02 12.63
C VAL A 447 -44.75 1.57 12.57
N GLY A 448 -44.45 2.54 13.44
CA GLY A 448 -43.07 2.84 13.81
C GLY A 448 -42.50 1.71 14.68
N ALA A 449 -41.62 0.88 14.13
CA ALA A 449 -40.93 -0.16 14.88
C ALA A 449 -39.78 0.44 15.72
N THR A 450 -39.85 0.28 17.04
CA THR A 450 -38.71 0.53 17.94
C THR A 450 -37.56 -0.45 17.64
N PRO A 451 -36.29 -0.03 17.71
CA PRO A 451 -35.15 -0.92 17.54
C PRO A 451 -34.96 -1.83 18.78
N GLY A 452 -35.82 -2.85 18.92
CA GLY A 452 -35.79 -3.84 19.99
C GLY A 452 -36.02 -5.29 19.53
N ASP A 453 -36.93 -5.51 18.58
CA ASP A 453 -37.46 -6.86 18.27
C ASP A 453 -36.68 -7.63 17.19
N MET A 454 -35.34 -7.60 17.23
CA MET A 454 -34.48 -8.49 16.43
C MET A 454 -33.59 -9.42 17.29
N ALA A 455 -33.87 -9.49 18.59
CA ALA A 455 -33.27 -10.48 19.50
C ALA A 455 -33.95 -11.88 19.35
N GLY A 456 -33.92 -12.44 18.13
CA GLY A 456 -34.60 -13.70 17.82
C GLY A 456 -34.20 -14.43 16.53
N ALA A 457 -33.33 -13.86 15.70
CA ALA A 457 -32.79 -14.59 14.55
C ALA A 457 -31.74 -15.61 15.03
N GLU A 458 -32.08 -16.90 15.03
CA GLU A 458 -31.12 -17.97 15.30
C GLU A 458 -29.94 -17.88 14.31
N SER A 459 -28.71 -17.82 14.83
CA SER A 459 -27.54 -17.86 13.95
C SER A 459 -27.47 -19.23 13.27
N TRP A 460 -27.53 -19.22 11.94
CA TRP A 460 -27.46 -20.41 11.10
C TRP A 460 -26.07 -21.05 11.09
N GLU A 461 -25.02 -20.32 11.50
CA GLU A 461 -23.65 -20.83 11.60
C GLU A 461 -23.53 -22.05 12.54
N PRO A 462 -24.01 -22.02 13.80
CA PRO A 462 -24.16 -23.21 14.65
C PRO A 462 -24.81 -24.42 13.97
N ILE A 463 -25.77 -24.21 13.07
CA ILE A 463 -26.46 -25.28 12.34
C ILE A 463 -25.55 -25.82 11.22
N LEU A 464 -24.93 -24.95 10.43
CA LEU A 464 -23.95 -25.37 9.41
C LEU A 464 -22.77 -26.11 10.05
N ARG A 465 -22.20 -25.61 11.14
CA ARG A 465 -21.08 -26.26 11.86
C ARG A 465 -21.46 -27.68 12.32
N ARG A 466 -22.72 -27.91 12.71
CA ARG A 466 -23.25 -29.24 13.08
C ARG A 466 -23.38 -30.18 11.87
N GLU A 467 -23.84 -29.67 10.73
CA GLU A 467 -23.95 -30.44 9.48
C GLU A 467 -22.57 -30.78 8.89
N VAL A 468 -21.63 -29.83 8.87
CA VAL A 468 -20.22 -30.06 8.50
C VAL A 468 -19.60 -31.14 9.39
N ALA A 469 -19.77 -31.05 10.71
CA ALA A 469 -19.27 -32.05 11.65
C ALA A 469 -19.92 -33.43 11.44
N ARG A 470 -21.19 -33.50 11.00
CA ARG A 470 -21.86 -34.76 10.65
C ARG A 470 -21.24 -35.37 9.38
N LEU A 471 -21.09 -34.59 8.32
CA LEU A 471 -20.57 -35.05 7.02
C LEU A 471 -19.11 -35.53 7.11
N LEU A 472 -18.27 -34.82 7.86
CA LEU A 472 -16.87 -35.22 8.13
C LEU A 472 -16.79 -36.51 8.95
N ARG A 473 -17.64 -36.67 9.99
CA ARG A 473 -17.69 -37.91 10.80
C ARG A 473 -18.21 -39.13 10.04
N SER A 474 -19.00 -38.93 8.99
CA SER A 474 -19.45 -40.00 8.09
C SER A 474 -18.50 -40.26 6.92
N ALA A 475 -17.29 -39.67 6.92
CA ALA A 475 -16.28 -39.82 5.86
C ALA A 475 -16.82 -39.54 4.44
N SER A 476 -17.75 -38.59 4.32
CA SER A 476 -18.29 -38.20 3.01
C SER A 476 -17.19 -37.55 2.16
N PRO A 477 -17.02 -37.94 0.87
CA PRO A 477 -16.18 -37.19 -0.04
C PRO A 477 -16.77 -35.80 -0.32
N ASP A 478 -15.91 -34.87 -0.75
CA ASP A 478 -16.27 -33.59 -1.39
C ASP A 478 -17.30 -32.73 -0.61
N VAL A 479 -17.18 -32.73 0.73
CA VAL A 479 -18.08 -32.02 1.67
C VAL A 479 -18.25 -30.54 1.30
N MET A 480 -17.19 -29.88 0.81
CA MET A 480 -17.23 -28.48 0.38
C MET A 480 -18.17 -28.29 -0.82
N ASP A 481 -18.05 -29.13 -1.85
CA ASP A 481 -18.84 -29.02 -3.08
C ASP A 481 -20.31 -29.39 -2.82
N GLN A 482 -20.56 -30.41 -1.99
CA GLN A 482 -21.91 -30.78 -1.58
C GLN A 482 -22.63 -29.64 -0.84
N LEU A 483 -21.95 -28.97 0.10
CA LEU A 483 -22.53 -27.86 0.86
C LEU A 483 -22.64 -26.60 0.01
N THR A 484 -21.66 -26.31 -0.84
CA THR A 484 -21.70 -25.20 -1.80
C THR A 484 -22.89 -25.32 -2.73
N ARG A 485 -23.09 -26.49 -3.36
CA ARG A 485 -24.25 -26.74 -4.24
C ARG A 485 -25.57 -26.57 -3.49
N ARG A 486 -25.71 -27.09 -2.27
CA ARG A 486 -26.93 -26.93 -1.45
C ARG A 486 -27.21 -25.47 -1.08
N PHE A 487 -26.17 -24.73 -0.71
CA PHE A 487 -26.27 -23.30 -0.38
C PHE A 487 -26.65 -22.46 -1.60
N GLU A 488 -25.97 -22.65 -2.73
CA GLU A 488 -26.26 -21.91 -3.97
C GLU A 488 -27.65 -22.22 -4.52
N THR A 489 -28.09 -23.48 -4.46
CA THR A 489 -29.47 -23.86 -4.84
C THR A 489 -30.51 -23.14 -3.99
N ALA A 490 -30.37 -23.15 -2.65
CA ALA A 490 -31.31 -22.47 -1.77
C ALA A 490 -31.35 -20.95 -2.04
N LEU A 491 -30.16 -20.33 -2.16
CA LEU A 491 -30.00 -18.89 -2.39
C LEU A 491 -30.56 -18.43 -3.75
N ILE A 492 -30.36 -19.23 -4.80
CA ILE A 492 -30.86 -18.91 -6.15
C ILE A 492 -32.37 -19.12 -6.23
N ASN A 493 -32.92 -20.19 -5.63
CA ASN A 493 -34.37 -20.42 -5.63
C ASN A 493 -35.12 -19.29 -4.91
N GLU A 494 -34.72 -18.93 -3.69
CA GLU A 494 -35.34 -17.84 -2.92
C GLU A 494 -35.29 -16.50 -3.68
N ALA A 495 -34.17 -16.20 -4.36
CA ALA A 495 -34.04 -15.00 -5.18
C ALA A 495 -34.91 -15.03 -6.45
N LEU A 496 -35.14 -16.21 -7.05
CA LEU A 496 -36.05 -16.38 -8.17
C LEU A 496 -37.51 -16.24 -7.72
N ASP A 497 -37.90 -16.85 -6.61
CA ASP A 497 -39.26 -16.78 -6.07
C ASP A 497 -39.62 -15.35 -5.66
N PHE A 498 -38.73 -14.67 -4.90
CA PHE A 498 -38.89 -13.27 -4.53
C PHE A 498 -39.07 -12.35 -5.75
N THR A 499 -38.35 -12.63 -6.84
CA THR A 499 -38.42 -11.86 -8.10
C THR A 499 -39.39 -12.43 -9.14
N ARG A 500 -40.20 -13.43 -8.79
CA ARG A 500 -41.19 -14.10 -9.66
C ARG A 500 -40.58 -14.59 -10.98
N GLY A 501 -39.47 -15.33 -10.87
CA GLY A 501 -38.72 -15.93 -11.98
C GLY A 501 -37.83 -14.96 -12.77
N ARG A 502 -37.73 -13.68 -12.40
CA ARG A 502 -36.97 -12.67 -13.15
C ARG A 502 -35.47 -12.79 -12.93
N LYS A 503 -34.83 -13.72 -13.67
CA LYS A 503 -33.40 -14.05 -13.58
C LYS A 503 -32.45 -12.83 -13.57
N VAL A 504 -32.78 -11.74 -14.27
CA VAL A 504 -31.99 -10.48 -14.25
C VAL A 504 -32.13 -9.70 -12.94
N GLU A 505 -33.34 -9.64 -12.36
CA GLU A 505 -33.59 -8.98 -11.09
C GLU A 505 -33.01 -9.80 -9.92
N ALA A 506 -33.13 -11.13 -9.99
CA ALA A 506 -32.50 -12.05 -9.04
C ALA A 506 -30.97 -11.89 -9.03
N ALA A 507 -30.33 -11.84 -10.20
CA ALA A 507 -28.89 -11.59 -10.31
C ALA A 507 -28.47 -10.28 -9.62
N SER A 508 -29.20 -9.19 -9.89
CA SER A 508 -28.93 -7.87 -9.31
C SER A 508 -29.09 -7.86 -7.79
N ARG A 509 -30.12 -8.52 -7.24
CA ARG A 509 -30.35 -8.64 -5.79
C ARG A 509 -29.32 -9.53 -5.09
N LEU A 510 -28.82 -10.56 -5.77
CA LEU A 510 -27.74 -11.42 -5.28
C LEU A 510 -26.33 -10.84 -5.50
N GLY A 511 -26.20 -9.66 -6.13
CA GLY A 511 -24.91 -9.03 -6.42
C GLY A 511 -24.05 -9.78 -7.45
N ILE A 512 -24.63 -10.70 -8.23
CA ILE A 512 -23.92 -11.53 -9.22
C ILE A 512 -24.23 -11.12 -10.66
N GLY A 513 -23.31 -11.37 -11.57
CA GLY A 513 -23.50 -11.09 -12.99
C GLY A 513 -24.66 -11.91 -13.59
N ARG A 514 -25.44 -11.29 -14.49
CA ARG A 514 -26.54 -11.95 -15.22
C ARG A 514 -26.13 -13.28 -15.87
N ASN A 515 -24.96 -13.31 -16.51
CA ASN A 515 -24.48 -14.55 -17.15
C ASN A 515 -24.06 -15.60 -16.10
N THR A 516 -23.62 -15.18 -14.91
CA THR A 516 -23.28 -16.05 -13.78
C THR A 516 -24.51 -16.74 -13.20
N ILE A 517 -25.62 -16.04 -12.97
CA ILE A 517 -26.85 -16.70 -12.49
C ILE A 517 -27.40 -17.68 -13.52
N THR A 518 -27.39 -17.32 -14.83
CA THR A 518 -27.84 -18.22 -15.90
C THR A 518 -27.01 -19.50 -15.93
N ARG A 519 -25.67 -19.38 -15.80
CA ARG A 519 -24.78 -20.54 -15.77
C ARG A 519 -25.01 -21.39 -14.51
N LYS A 520 -25.13 -20.77 -13.33
CA LYS A 520 -25.39 -21.51 -12.07
C LYS A 520 -26.74 -22.23 -12.05
N ILE A 521 -27.78 -21.61 -12.61
CA ILE A 521 -29.09 -22.25 -12.81
C ILE A 521 -28.96 -23.54 -13.62
N GLN A 522 -28.11 -23.56 -14.66
CA GLN A 522 -27.82 -24.76 -15.46
C GLN A 522 -26.91 -25.75 -14.70
N GLU A 523 -25.84 -25.28 -14.05
CA GLU A 523 -24.88 -26.10 -13.27
C GLU A 523 -25.50 -26.83 -12.06
N LEU A 524 -26.64 -26.33 -11.58
CA LEU A 524 -27.39 -26.84 -10.42
C LEU A 524 -28.70 -27.54 -10.78
N GLY A 525 -29.09 -27.57 -12.08
CA GLY A 525 -30.32 -28.23 -12.54
C GLY A 525 -31.62 -27.54 -12.14
N LEU A 526 -31.60 -26.21 -11.98
CA LEU A 526 -32.72 -25.41 -11.47
C LEU A 526 -33.64 -24.95 -12.62
N GLU A 527 -34.28 -25.91 -13.29
CA GLU A 527 -35.28 -25.58 -14.32
C GLU A 527 -36.47 -24.80 -13.73
N THR A 528 -37.11 -23.98 -14.56
CA THR A 528 -38.13 -22.97 -14.17
C THR A 528 -39.30 -23.03 -15.12
#